data_AF-A0A7C6ZM39-F1
#
_entry.id   AF-A0A7C6ZM39-F1
#
_cell.length_a   1.000
_cell.length_b   1.000
_cell.length_c   1.000
_cell.angle_alpha   90.00
_cell.angle_beta   90.00
_cell.angle_gamma   90.00
#
_symmetry.space_group_name_H-M   'P 1'
#
loop_
_entity.id
_entity.type
_entity.pdbx_description
1 polymer ?
#
loop_
_entity_poly.entity_id
_entity_poly.type
_entity_poly.pdbx_seq_one_letter_code
_entity_poly.pdbx_strand_id
1 'polypeptide(L)'
;YDSTLRHPTQIYAALASFVIFVILMRLKGRGHFPGFLMFLYVGLYSVARFFIEIFRDVPRFIGPLSIAQVVSIILAVGSFLCISLLSDRGVSVDGGVNTSSR
;
A
#
# COMPACT_ATOMS: atom_id res chain seq x y z
N TYR A 1 35.47 17.50 -4.78
CA TYR A 1 34.64 16.38 -4.28
C TYR A 1 33.58 16.99 -3.39
N ASP A 2 32.37 17.14 -3.91
CA ASP A 2 31.24 17.62 -3.11
C ASP A 2 30.81 16.48 -2.17
N SER A 3 31.09 16.66 -0.88
CA SER A 3 30.81 15.71 0.21
C SER A 3 29.41 15.94 0.81
N THR A 4 28.42 16.27 -0.02
CA THR A 4 27.03 16.28 0.41
C THR A 4 26.57 14.84 0.62
N LEU A 5 26.47 14.43 1.89
CA LEU A 5 25.82 13.21 2.34
C LEU A 5 24.34 13.27 1.95
N ARG A 6 24.04 12.98 0.69
CA ARG A 6 22.67 12.83 0.21
C ARG A 6 22.14 11.56 0.85
N HIS A 7 21.02 11.68 1.57
CA HIS A 7 20.35 10.51 2.12
C HIS A 7 20.15 9.47 1.01
N PRO A 8 20.58 8.21 1.20
CA PRO A 8 20.45 7.16 0.20
C PRO A 8 18.99 6.69 0.14
N THR A 9 18.08 7.57 -0.26
CA THR A 9 16.64 7.36 -0.45
C THR A 9 16.36 6.12 -1.30
N GLN A 10 17.28 5.75 -2.18
CA GLN A 10 17.24 4.50 -2.94
C GLN A 10 17.33 3.24 -2.08
N ILE A 11 18.18 3.21 -1.05
CA ILE A 11 18.30 2.07 -0.12
C ILE A 11 17.03 1.95 0.72
N TYR A 12 16.50 3.07 1.21
CA TYR A 12 15.23 3.09 1.94
C TYR A 12 14.06 2.62 1.05
N ALA A 13 14.01 3.04 -0.22
CA ALA A 13 13.01 2.59 -1.17
C ALA A 13 13.13 1.10 -1.47
N ALA A 14 14.34 0.59 -1.73
CA ALA A 14 14.58 -0.83 -1.97
C ALA A 14 14.20 -1.69 -0.76
N LEU A 15 14.59 -1.26 0.45
CA LEU A 15 14.23 -1.93 1.70
C LEU A 15 12.71 -1.94 1.91
N ALA A 16 12.04 -0.80 1.69
CA ALA A 16 10.59 -0.71 1.80
C ALA A 16 9.88 -1.64 0.80
N SER A 17 10.32 -1.65 -0.47
CA SER A 17 9.79 -2.57 -1.48
C SER A 17 9.99 -4.03 -1.10
N PHE A 18 11.15 -4.38 -0.53
CA PHE A 18 11.42 -5.73 -0.06
C PHE A 18 10.52 -6.14 1.11
N VAL A 19 10.32 -5.25 2.09
CA VAL A 19 9.41 -5.48 3.22
C VAL A 19 7.97 -5.67 2.74
N ILE A 20 7.50 -4.81 1.83
CA ILE A 20 6.16 -4.92 1.22
C ILE A 20 6.00 -6.28 0.53
N PHE A 21 7.00 -6.68 -0.26
CA PHE A 21 6.99 -7.96 -0.96
C PHE A 21 6.89 -9.15 0.00
N VAL A 22 7.68 -9.16 1.07
CA VAL A 22 7.63 -10.22 2.10
C VAL A 22 6.25 -10.28 2.77
N ILE A 23 5.68 -9.12 3.14
CA ILE A 23 4.33 -9.05 3.72
C ILE A 23 3.30 -9.65 2.76
N LEU A 24 3.29 -9.20 1.50
CA LEU A 24 2.34 -9.69 0.50
C LEU A 24 2.48 -11.19 0.26
N MET A 25 3.70 -11.72 0.17
CA MET A 25 3.93 -13.15 0.01
C MET A 25 3.40 -13.96 1.19
N ARG A 26 3.52 -13.46 2.42
CA ARG A 26 3.04 -14.15 3.63
C ARG A 26 1.52 -14.14 3.75
N LEU A 27 0.85 -13.14 3.16
CA LEU A 27 -0.62 -13.07 3.14
C LEU A 27 -1.23 -13.68 1.88
N LYS A 28 -0.43 -13.96 0.85
CA LYS A 28 -0.83 -14.68 -0.35
C LYS A 28 -1.30 -16.10 0.04
N GLY A 29 -2.56 -16.41 -0.28
CA GLY A 29 -3.16 -17.73 -0.03
C GLY A 29 -3.98 -17.86 1.26
N ARG A 30 -4.12 -16.81 2.07
CA ARG A 30 -4.89 -16.85 3.34
C ARG A 30 -6.40 -16.62 3.20
N GLY A 31 -7.02 -17.04 2.10
CA GLY A 31 -8.49 -16.98 1.93
C GLY A 31 -9.11 -15.58 2.04
N HIS A 32 -8.39 -14.52 1.64
CA HIS A 32 -8.91 -13.16 1.65
C HIS A 32 -9.82 -12.88 0.43
N PHE A 33 -10.60 -11.80 0.52
CA PHE A 33 -11.47 -11.35 -0.57
C PHE A 33 -10.67 -10.98 -1.85
N PRO A 34 -11.29 -11.11 -3.03
CA PRO A 34 -10.64 -10.73 -4.29
C PRO A 34 -10.26 -9.25 -4.29
N GLY A 35 -8.97 -8.95 -4.52
CA GLY A 35 -8.44 -7.58 -4.50
C GLY A 35 -7.78 -7.16 -3.18
N PHE A 36 -7.85 -7.97 -2.11
CA PHE A 36 -7.19 -7.68 -0.83
C PHE A 36 -5.70 -7.36 -0.99
N LEU A 37 -4.96 -8.18 -1.75
CA LEU A 37 -3.52 -7.98 -1.98
C LEU A 37 -3.22 -6.66 -2.70
N MET A 38 -4.12 -6.22 -3.60
CA MET A 38 -3.97 -4.95 -4.32
C MET A 38 -4.12 -3.77 -3.36
N PHE A 39 -5.20 -3.73 -2.57
CA PHE A 39 -5.39 -2.68 -1.59
C PHE A 39 -4.28 -2.69 -0.53
N LEU A 40 -3.84 -3.88 -0.10
CA LEU A 40 -2.75 -3.99 0.88
C LEU A 40 -1.43 -3.45 0.30
N TYR A 41 -1.13 -3.75 -0.97
CA TYR A 41 0.02 -3.19 -1.66
C TYR A 41 -0.05 -1.65 -1.73
N VAL A 42 -1.18 -1.10 -2.17
CA VAL A 42 -1.36 0.36 -2.30
C VAL A 42 -1.25 1.03 -0.94
N GLY A 43 -1.86 0.47 0.11
CA GLY A 43 -1.76 0.99 1.47
C GLY A 43 -0.33 1.00 2.00
N LEU A 44 0.36 -0.14 1.94
CA LEU A 44 1.74 -0.25 2.42
C LEU A 44 2.72 0.61 1.61
N TYR A 45 2.57 0.66 0.29
CA TYR A 45 3.40 1.49 -0.59
C TYR A 45 3.20 2.97 -0.30
N SER A 46 1.95 3.40 -0.07
CA SER A 46 1.65 4.79 0.26
C SER A 46 2.26 5.19 1.60
N VAL A 47 2.21 4.32 2.61
CA VAL A 47 2.87 4.55 3.90
C VAL A 47 4.39 4.67 3.71
N ALA A 48 5.02 3.74 3.00
CA ALA A 48 6.45 3.81 2.70
C ALA A 48 6.82 5.11 1.96
N ARG A 49 5.99 5.52 0.98
CA ARG A 49 6.20 6.73 0.20
C ARG A 49 6.13 7.99 1.07
N PHE A 50 5.19 8.04 2.01
CA PHE A 50 5.09 9.12 2.98
C PHE A 50 6.39 9.30 3.79
N PHE A 51 6.94 8.20 4.32
CA PHE A 51 8.20 8.24 5.07
C PHE A 51 9.40 8.62 4.20
N ILE A 52 9.54 8.02 3.02
CA ILE A 52 10.65 8.32 2.10
C ILE A 52 10.63 9.79 1.68
N GLU A 53 9.46 10.37 1.50
CA GLU A 53 9.30 11.77 1.10
C GLU A 53 9.69 12.76 2.21
N ILE A 54 9.63 12.38 3.49
CA ILE A 54 10.15 13.21 4.60
C ILE A 54 11.66 13.41 4.47
N PHE A 55 12.38 12.40 3.99
CA PHE A 55 13.83 12.45 3.79
C PHE A 55 14.23 13.11 2.46
N ARG A 56 13.27 13.48 1.61
CA ARG A 56 13.54 14.21 0.37
C ARG A 56 13.37 15.71 0.62
N ASP A 57 14.38 16.48 0.22
CA ASP A 57 14.25 17.92 0.08
C ASP A 57 13.40 18.27 -1.15
N VAL A 58 12.09 18.08 -1.04
CA VAL A 58 11.11 18.44 -2.06
C VAL A 58 10.39 19.74 -1.70
N PRO A 59 10.01 20.56 -2.71
CA PRO A 59 9.19 21.74 -2.48
C PRO A 59 7.89 21.38 -1.76
N ARG A 60 7.58 22.15 -0.71
CA ARG A 60 6.34 21.98 0.04
C ARG A 60 5.19 22.63 -0.71
N PHE A 61 4.05 21.96 -0.73
CA PHE A 61 2.89 22.39 -1.53
C PHE A 61 1.85 23.07 -0.66
N ILE A 62 1.44 22.45 0.45
CA ILE A 62 0.50 23.03 1.41
C ILE A 62 1.11 22.91 2.81
N GLY A 63 1.54 24.04 3.38
CA GLY A 63 2.17 24.09 4.71
C GLY A 63 3.48 23.25 4.77
N PRO A 64 3.62 22.34 5.75
CA PRO A 64 4.77 21.44 5.83
C PRO A 64 4.68 20.22 4.90
N LEU A 65 3.59 20.03 4.14
CA LEU A 65 3.34 18.82 3.37
C LEU A 65 3.66 18.98 1.87
N SER A 66 4.30 17.97 1.29
CA SER A 66 4.49 17.85 -0.16
C SER A 66 3.26 17.24 -0.84
N ILE A 67 3.10 17.45 -2.16
CA ILE A 67 2.03 16.81 -2.97
C ILE A 67 2.05 15.29 -2.77
N ALA A 68 3.25 14.70 -2.81
CA ALA A 68 3.41 13.27 -2.66
C ALA A 68 2.96 12.77 -1.28
N GLN A 69 3.14 13.54 -0.22
CA GLN A 69 2.63 13.20 1.11
C GLN A 69 1.11 13.26 1.17
N VAL A 70 0.48 14.28 0.58
CA VAL A 70 -0.99 14.39 0.52
C VAL A 70 -1.59 13.21 -0.23
N VAL A 71 -1.06 12.90 -1.42
CA VAL A 71 -1.51 11.75 -2.22
C VAL A 71 -1.30 10.43 -1.46
N SER A 72 -0.15 10.27 -0.78
CA SER A 72 0.14 9.08 0.01
C SER A 72 -0.87 8.89 1.15
N ILE A 73 -1.27 9.97 1.84
CA ILE A 73 -2.29 9.90 2.90
C ILE A 73 -3.63 9.44 2.33
N ILE A 74 -4.08 10.03 1.22
CA ILE A 74 -5.36 9.69 0.59
C ILE A 74 -5.38 8.22 0.17
N LEU A 75 -4.32 7.75 -0.49
CA LEU A 75 -4.20 6.36 -0.95
C LEU A 75 -4.09 5.37 0.21
N ALA A 76 -3.35 5.71 1.27
CA ALA A 76 -3.27 4.89 2.47
C ALA A 76 -4.64 4.73 3.13
N VAL A 77 -5.33 5.84 3.41
CA VAL A 77 -6.65 5.84 4.04
C VAL A 77 -7.67 5.09 3.18
N GLY A 78 -7.73 5.39 1.88
CA GLY A 78 -8.64 4.71 0.95
C GLY A 78 -8.41 3.21 0.89
N SER A 79 -7.15 2.78 0.85
CA SER A 79 -6.80 1.35 0.79
C SER A 79 -7.19 0.61 2.07
N PHE A 80 -6.87 1.14 3.25
CA PHE A 80 -7.21 0.50 4.51
C PHE A 80 -8.72 0.51 4.79
N LEU A 81 -9.43 1.57 4.37
CA LEU A 81 -10.88 1.63 4.44
C LEU A 81 -11.51 0.57 3.52
N CYS A 82 -11.07 0.45 2.27
CA CYS A 82 -11.53 -0.61 1.37
C CYS A 82 -11.27 -2.00 1.95
N ILE A 83 -10.10 -2.24 2.55
CA ILE A 83 -9.81 -3.52 3.21
C ILE A 83 -10.80 -3.78 4.35
N SER A 84 -11.03 -2.80 5.22
CA SER A 84 -11.93 -2.95 6.37
C SER A 84 -13.36 -3.23 5.92
N LEU A 85 -13.87 -2.47 4.94
CA LEU A 85 -15.24 -2.61 4.43
C LEU A 85 -15.47 -3.90 3.62
N LEU A 86 -14.45 -4.39 2.92
CA LEU A 86 -14.55 -5.59 2.08
C LEU A 86 -14.20 -6.87 2.84
N SER A 87 -13.45 -6.78 3.93
CA SER A 87 -13.19 -7.91 4.83
C SER A 87 -14.49 -8.49 5.39
N ASP A 88 -15.47 -7.64 5.68
CA ASP A 88 -16.79 -8.07 6.18
C ASP A 88 -17.68 -8.69 5.08
N ARG A 89 -17.38 -8.42 3.80
CA ARG A 89 -18.18 -8.88 2.64
C ARG A 89 -17.61 -10.09 1.92
N GLY A 90 -16.31 -10.34 2.08
CA GLY A 90 -15.56 -11.40 1.39
C GLY A 90 -15.88 -12.82 1.84
N VAL A 91 -16.56 -13.00 2.98
CA VAL A 91 -16.93 -14.31 3.52
C VAL A 91 -18.20 -14.89 2.87
N SER A 92 -18.95 -14.10 2.09
CA SER A 92 -20.26 -14.52 1.56
C SER A 92 -20.31 -14.85 0.06
N VAL A 93 -19.18 -14.99 -0.63
CA VAL A 93 -19.17 -15.28 -2.09
C VAL A 93 -18.92 -16.77 -2.38
N ASP A 94 -19.65 -17.66 -1.70
CA ASP A 94 -19.66 -19.09 -2.06
C ASP A 94 -21.03 -19.73 -1.82
N GLY A 95 -22.02 -19.38 -2.66
CA GLY A 95 -23.38 -19.90 -2.55
C GLY A 95 -24.21 -19.84 -3.84
N GLY A 96 -23.58 -19.73 -5.01
CA GLY A 96 -24.25 -19.52 -6.30
C GLY A 96 -24.24 -20.73 -7.23
N VAL A 97 -24.90 -21.81 -6.80
CA VAL A 97 -25.64 -22.83 -7.59
C VAL A 97 -25.06 -23.23 -8.96
N ASN A 98 -24.61 -24.47 -9.02
CA ASN A 98 -24.40 -25.21 -10.26
C ASN A 98 -25.15 -26.55 -10.19
N THR A 99 -26.46 -26.59 -10.44
CA THR A 99 -27.21 -27.81 -10.83
C THR A 99 -28.54 -27.46 -11.53
N SER A 100 -28.54 -27.39 -12.86
CA SER A 100 -29.69 -27.87 -13.64
C SER A 100 -29.22 -28.27 -15.03
N SER A 101 -28.68 -29.49 -15.09
CA SER A 101 -28.53 -30.29 -16.29
C SER A 101 -29.10 -31.65 -15.92
N ARG A 102 -30.41 -31.79 -16.12
CA ARG A 102 -31.15 -33.03 -16.44
C ARG A 102 -32.64 -32.75 -16.53
#